data_AF-F9UGZ4-F1
#
_entry.id   AF-F9UGZ4-F1
#
_cell.length_a   1.000
_cell.length_b   1.000
_cell.length_c   1.000
_cell.angle_alpha   90.00
_cell.angle_beta   90.00
_cell.angle_gamma   90.00
#
_symmetry.space_group_name_H-M   'P 1'
#
loop_
_entity.id
_entity.type
_entity.pdbx_description
1 polymer ?
#
loop_
_entity_poly.entity_id
_entity_poly.type
_entity_poly.pdbx_seq_one_letter_code
_entity_poly.pdbx_strand_id
1 'polypeptide(L)'
;MPDQPFDNTPSAEQAVAEGLERALALLHACSTAHGFVASPGASQNYHRIWGRDGVIIALAALQTDDGELRETARRTLQTLATYQGPHGEIPSNVDPGTKRISYGGTTGRVDADLWFVIGCGEYWRATGDDAFLERLLPVIERVRFLLGAWEFNARGLLYIPLTGDWADEYLHNGYVLYDQLLYLQVSTATFPDVSSPLNRHLS
;
A
#
# COMPACT_ATOMS: atom_id res chain seq x y z
N MET A 1 -22.86 -54.00 8.74
CA MET A 1 -22.85 -52.93 7.72
C MET A 1 -21.46 -52.32 7.74
N PRO A 2 -20.78 -52.13 6.60
CA PRO A 2 -19.54 -51.36 6.62
C PRO A 2 -19.91 -49.89 6.81
N ASP A 3 -19.34 -49.27 7.86
CA ASP A 3 -19.38 -47.83 8.05
C ASP A 3 -18.81 -47.15 6.81
N GLN A 4 -19.66 -46.45 6.06
CA GLN A 4 -19.17 -45.52 5.04
C GLN A 4 -18.44 -44.41 5.78
N PRO A 5 -17.18 -44.09 5.44
CA PRO A 5 -16.50 -42.96 6.06
C PRO A 5 -17.32 -41.71 5.75
N PHE A 6 -17.79 -41.01 6.78
CA PHE A 6 -18.39 -39.69 6.62
C PHE A 6 -17.35 -38.82 5.91
N ASP A 7 -17.70 -38.35 4.71
CA ASP A 7 -16.89 -37.41 3.97
C ASP A 7 -16.90 -36.09 4.74
N ASN A 8 -15.88 -35.91 5.58
CA ASN A 8 -15.66 -34.71 6.38
C ASN A 8 -14.96 -33.60 5.57
N THR A 9 -14.92 -33.71 4.24
CA THR A 9 -14.38 -32.65 3.38
C THR A 9 -15.29 -31.43 3.51
N PRO A 10 -14.79 -30.27 3.94
CA PRO A 10 -15.61 -29.06 4.02
C PRO A 10 -16.15 -28.72 2.63
N SER A 11 -17.40 -28.27 2.59
CA SER A 11 -17.98 -27.73 1.35
C SER A 11 -17.16 -26.52 0.88
N ALA A 12 -17.27 -26.17 -0.40
CA ALA A 12 -16.58 -24.98 -0.93
C ALA A 12 -16.94 -23.70 -0.14
N GLU A 13 -18.19 -23.57 0.30
CA GLU A 13 -18.65 -22.45 1.12
C GLU A 13 -17.99 -22.45 2.51
N GLN A 14 -17.87 -23.62 3.14
CA GLN A 14 -17.20 -23.77 4.44
C GLN A 14 -15.70 -23.45 4.32
N ALA A 15 -15.05 -23.92 3.26
CA ALA A 15 -13.64 -23.64 3.00
C ALA A 15 -13.38 -22.15 2.74
N VAL A 16 -14.28 -21.46 2.01
CA VAL A 16 -14.18 -20.01 1.78
C VAL A 16 -14.38 -19.24 3.08
N ALA A 17 -15.36 -19.60 3.90
CA ALA A 17 -15.61 -18.97 5.19
C ALA A 17 -14.42 -19.14 6.15
N GLU A 18 -13.88 -20.35 6.27
CA GLU A 18 -12.67 -20.63 7.06
C GLU A 18 -11.46 -19.86 6.54
N GLY A 19 -11.29 -19.79 5.21
CA GLY A 19 -10.22 -19.02 4.58
C GLY A 19 -10.30 -17.53 4.90
N LEU A 20 -11.50 -16.95 4.85
CA LEU A 20 -11.73 -15.56 5.21
C LEU A 20 -11.44 -15.30 6.69
N GLU A 21 -11.93 -16.15 7.59
CA GLU A 21 -11.66 -16.05 9.03
C GLU A 21 -10.14 -16.06 9.31
N ARG A 22 -9.42 -16.99 8.70
CA ARG A 22 -7.95 -17.08 8.85
C ARG A 22 -7.22 -15.90 8.23
N ALA A 23 -7.70 -15.39 7.10
CA ALA A 23 -7.12 -14.19 6.48
C ALA A 23 -7.28 -12.98 7.40
N LEU A 24 -8.47 -12.76 7.97
CA LEU A 24 -8.72 -11.68 8.93
C LEU A 24 -7.85 -11.81 10.19
N ALA A 25 -7.74 -13.02 10.75
CA ALA A 25 -6.87 -13.27 11.89
C ALA A 25 -5.39 -12.96 11.58
N LEU A 26 -4.94 -13.24 10.35
CA LEU A 26 -3.59 -12.88 9.89
C LEU A 26 -3.41 -11.37 9.77
N LEU A 27 -4.39 -10.64 9.24
CA LEU A 27 -4.33 -9.17 9.16
C LEU A 27 -4.21 -8.55 10.55
N HIS A 28 -4.98 -9.06 11.51
CA HIS A 28 -4.89 -8.66 12.92
C HIS A 28 -3.51 -8.96 13.50
N ALA A 29 -2.94 -10.14 13.22
CA ALA A 29 -1.58 -10.48 13.66
C ALA A 29 -0.48 -9.58 13.04
N CYS A 30 -0.71 -9.05 11.83
CA CYS A 30 0.18 -8.08 11.19
C CYS A 30 -0.03 -6.64 11.66
N SER A 31 -1.05 -6.36 12.47
CA SER A 31 -1.38 -4.99 12.90
C SER A 31 -0.49 -4.53 14.04
N THR A 32 0.04 -3.30 13.95
CA THR A 32 0.87 -2.69 14.98
C THR A 32 0.44 -1.26 15.28
N ALA A 33 1.05 -0.64 16.29
CA ALA A 33 0.87 0.78 16.59
C ALA A 33 1.23 1.73 15.43
N HIS A 34 2.02 1.25 14.46
CA HIS A 34 2.51 2.04 13.33
C HIS A 34 1.90 1.63 11.98
N GLY A 35 1.03 0.62 11.95
CA GLY A 35 0.45 0.07 10.72
C GLY A 35 0.74 -1.42 10.54
N PHE A 36 0.56 -1.91 9.32
CA PHE A 36 0.77 -3.31 8.97
C PHE A 36 2.24 -3.64 8.74
N VAL A 37 2.71 -4.70 9.41
CA VAL A 37 3.99 -5.34 9.06
C VAL A 37 3.80 -6.37 7.94
N ALA A 38 4.85 -6.64 7.17
CA ALA A 38 4.79 -7.63 6.09
C ALA A 38 4.58 -9.06 6.58
N SER A 39 5.02 -9.38 7.81
CA SER A 39 4.80 -10.67 8.45
C SER A 39 4.71 -10.53 9.96
N PRO A 40 3.86 -11.32 10.64
CA PRO A 40 3.82 -11.34 12.11
C PRO A 40 5.05 -12.02 12.72
N GLY A 41 5.87 -12.70 11.91
CA GLY A 41 7.05 -13.41 12.37
C GLY A 41 8.14 -12.48 12.93
N ALA A 42 8.92 -12.98 13.90
CA ALA A 42 9.98 -12.23 14.58
C ALA A 42 11.23 -11.93 13.72
N SER A 43 11.19 -12.19 12.41
CA SER A 43 12.29 -11.83 11.52
C SER A 43 12.40 -10.31 11.42
N GLN A 44 13.56 -9.76 11.82
CA GLN A 44 13.80 -8.31 11.90
C GLN A 44 13.60 -7.57 10.56
N ASN A 45 13.68 -8.27 9.42
CA ASN A 45 13.46 -7.65 8.11
C ASN A 45 11.96 -7.55 7.75
N TYR A 46 11.15 -8.52 8.17
CA TYR A 46 9.72 -8.56 7.84
C TYR A 46 8.84 -7.92 8.90
N HIS A 47 9.36 -7.73 10.12
CA HIS A 47 8.69 -6.95 11.17
C HIS A 47 8.92 -5.43 10.99
N ARG A 48 8.60 -4.94 9.79
CA ARG A 48 8.72 -3.53 9.37
C ARG A 48 7.48 -3.12 8.60
N ILE A 49 7.22 -1.81 8.54
CA ILE A 49 6.18 -1.28 7.66
C ILE A 49 6.75 -1.20 6.25
N TRP A 50 6.25 -2.05 5.35
CA TRP A 50 6.67 -2.09 3.95
C TRP A 50 5.70 -1.28 3.09
N GLY A 51 6.24 -0.45 2.19
CA GLY A 51 5.45 0.44 1.34
C GLY A 51 4.44 -0.33 0.49
N ARG A 52 4.91 -1.33 -0.27
CA ARG A 52 4.06 -2.16 -1.13
C ARG A 52 3.16 -3.10 -0.31
N ASP A 53 3.75 -3.96 0.51
CA ASP A 53 3.03 -5.01 1.23
C ASP A 53 2.01 -4.40 2.22
N GLY A 54 2.43 -3.39 2.98
CA GLY A 54 1.56 -2.71 3.94
C GLY A 54 0.39 -2.01 3.25
N VAL A 55 0.59 -1.41 2.08
CA VAL A 55 -0.51 -0.79 1.33
C VAL A 55 -1.43 -1.83 0.71
N ILE A 56 -0.92 -2.91 0.12
CA ILE A 56 -1.77 -3.99 -0.40
C ILE A 56 -2.63 -4.61 0.72
N ILE A 57 -2.05 -4.83 1.90
CA ILE A 57 -2.79 -5.27 3.08
C ILE A 57 -3.82 -4.22 3.51
N ALA A 58 -3.47 -2.94 3.50
CA ALA A 58 -4.40 -1.85 3.81
C ALA A 58 -5.61 -1.85 2.85
N LEU A 59 -5.40 -2.07 1.55
CA LEU A 59 -6.49 -2.21 0.59
C LEU A 59 -7.41 -3.39 0.93
N ALA A 60 -6.84 -4.55 1.29
CA ALA A 60 -7.63 -5.70 1.72
C ALA A 60 -8.42 -5.40 3.01
N ALA A 61 -7.80 -4.73 3.99
CA ALA A 61 -8.45 -4.30 5.23
C ALA A 61 -9.63 -3.35 4.98
N LEU A 62 -9.51 -2.44 4.01
CA LEU A 62 -10.60 -1.51 3.64
C LEU A 62 -11.82 -2.21 3.04
N GLN A 63 -11.66 -3.42 2.49
CA GLN A 63 -12.77 -4.24 1.99
C GLN A 63 -13.52 -4.99 3.11
N THR A 64 -13.12 -4.81 4.36
CA THR A 64 -13.76 -5.40 5.54
C THR A 64 -14.58 -4.36 6.29
N ASP A 65 -15.55 -4.83 7.07
CA ASP A 65 -16.30 -3.99 8.02
C ASP A 65 -15.55 -3.81 9.37
N ASP A 66 -14.26 -4.17 9.42
CA ASP A 66 -13.44 -4.14 10.63
C ASP A 66 -12.80 -2.75 10.83
N GLY A 67 -13.29 -2.04 11.85
CA GLY A 67 -12.80 -0.70 12.20
C GLY A 67 -11.35 -0.66 12.69
N GLU A 68 -10.85 -1.72 13.31
CA GLU A 68 -9.46 -1.78 13.80
C GLU A 68 -8.49 -1.98 12.63
N LEU A 69 -8.85 -2.84 11.67
CA LEU A 69 -8.06 -3.03 10.45
C LEU A 69 -8.06 -1.75 9.59
N ARG A 70 -9.20 -1.04 9.52
CA ARG A 70 -9.30 0.26 8.86
C ARG A 70 -8.41 1.32 9.51
N GLU A 71 -8.36 1.36 10.84
CA GLU A 71 -7.45 2.27 11.55
C GLU A 71 -5.98 1.88 11.35
N THR A 72 -5.69 0.58 11.23
CA THR A 72 -4.34 0.10 10.91
C THR A 72 -3.92 0.47 9.48
N ALA A 73 -4.85 0.44 8.52
CA ALA A 73 -4.64 0.96 7.16
C ALA A 73 -4.28 2.45 7.19
N ARG A 74 -5.03 3.27 7.96
CA ARG A 74 -4.74 4.70 8.16
C ARG A 74 -3.32 4.92 8.69
N ARG A 75 -2.96 4.22 9.77
CA ARG A 75 -1.64 4.32 10.41
C ARG A 75 -0.51 3.90 9.47
N THR A 76 -0.74 2.89 8.64
CA THR A 76 0.23 2.45 7.64
C THR A 76 0.58 3.59 6.68
N LEU A 77 -0.43 4.23 6.09
CA LEU A 77 -0.24 5.37 5.18
C LEU A 77 0.40 6.57 5.89
N GLN A 78 -0.04 6.90 7.11
CA GLN A 78 0.55 7.99 7.89
C GLN A 78 2.02 7.73 8.24
N THR A 79 2.38 6.49 8.58
CA THR A 79 3.76 6.11 8.87
C THR A 79 4.63 6.26 7.63
N LEU A 80 4.21 5.71 6.49
CA LEU A 80 4.93 5.87 5.23
C LEU A 80 5.15 7.34 4.86
N ALA A 81 4.11 8.17 5.03
CA ALA A 81 4.18 9.61 4.80
C ALA A 81 5.13 10.34 5.75
N THR A 82 5.13 9.96 7.03
CA THR A 82 6.02 10.55 8.07
C THR A 82 7.49 10.34 7.74
N TYR A 83 7.81 9.21 7.13
CA TYR A 83 9.17 8.84 6.74
C TYR A 83 9.44 9.07 5.24
N GLN A 84 8.71 10.00 4.59
CA GLN A 84 8.99 10.38 3.22
C GLN A 84 10.43 10.94 3.08
N GLY A 85 11.09 10.55 2.00
CA GLY A 85 12.42 10.98 1.63
C GLY A 85 12.50 12.47 1.22
N PRO A 86 13.73 12.98 1.11
CA PRO A 86 13.98 14.40 0.88
C PRO A 86 13.48 14.91 -0.47
N HIS A 87 13.26 14.06 -1.48
CA HIS A 87 12.73 14.46 -2.79
C HIS A 87 11.27 14.07 -3.00
N GLY A 88 10.75 13.15 -2.20
CA GLY A 88 9.38 12.66 -2.31
C GLY A 88 9.23 11.15 -2.15
N GLU A 89 10.34 10.43 -1.99
CA GLU A 89 10.39 8.97 -1.95
C GLU A 89 9.59 8.41 -0.79
N ILE A 90 8.72 7.46 -1.04
CA ILE A 90 8.09 6.64 -0.03
C ILE A 90 9.03 5.50 0.33
N PRO A 91 9.22 5.20 1.62
CA PRO A 91 10.09 4.12 2.02
C PRO A 91 9.57 2.78 1.51
N SER A 92 10.46 1.99 0.91
CA SER A 92 10.22 0.58 0.60
C SER A 92 9.96 -0.22 1.87
N ASN A 93 10.71 0.09 2.94
CA ASN A 93 10.38 -0.30 4.30
C ASN A 93 10.93 0.68 5.33
N VAL A 94 10.25 0.74 6.47
CA VAL A 94 10.69 1.48 7.65
C VAL A 94 10.47 0.66 8.92
N ASP A 95 11.45 0.71 9.82
CA ASP A 95 11.30 0.31 11.22
C ASP A 95 11.11 1.58 12.06
N PRO A 96 9.88 1.88 12.54
CA PRO A 96 9.61 3.08 13.32
C PRO A 96 10.35 3.11 14.67
N GLY A 97 10.62 1.94 15.27
CA GLY A 97 11.29 1.83 16.57
C GLY A 97 12.77 2.21 16.49
N THR A 98 13.47 1.75 15.46
CA THR A 98 14.89 2.10 15.22
C THR A 98 15.09 3.28 14.29
N LYS A 99 14.01 3.77 13.66
CA LYS A 99 14.01 4.79 12.59
C LYS A 99 14.92 4.43 11.41
N ARG A 100 15.13 3.14 11.16
CA ARG A 100 15.86 2.66 9.99
C ARG A 100 14.92 2.66 8.79
N ILE A 101 15.33 3.35 7.74
CA ILE A 101 14.53 3.57 6.54
C ILE A 101 15.29 3.03 5.34
N SER A 102 14.58 2.34 4.45
CA SER A 102 15.08 1.93 3.14
C SER A 102 14.17 2.51 2.06
N TYR A 103 14.72 3.28 1.12
CA TYR A 103 14.00 3.69 -0.09
C TYR A 103 14.26 2.74 -1.27
N GLY A 104 15.06 1.68 -1.04
CA GLY A 104 15.53 0.74 -2.03
C GLY A 104 17.01 0.43 -1.83
N GLY A 105 17.50 -0.65 -2.48
CA GLY A 105 18.86 -1.12 -2.33
C GLY A 105 19.84 -0.33 -3.20
N THR A 106 19.92 -0.70 -4.49
CA THR A 106 20.80 -0.05 -5.47
C THR A 106 20.16 1.19 -6.10
N THR A 107 18.83 1.21 -6.16
CA THR A 107 17.99 2.25 -6.76
C THR A 107 16.73 2.43 -5.93
N GLY A 108 16.00 3.53 -6.14
CA GLY A 108 14.71 3.77 -5.48
C GLY A 108 13.66 2.73 -5.90
N ARG A 109 12.82 2.30 -4.95
CA ARG A 109 11.68 1.41 -5.18
C ARG A 109 10.48 2.24 -5.64
N VAL A 110 10.32 2.33 -6.95
CA VAL A 110 9.29 3.11 -7.65
C VAL A 110 7.88 2.61 -7.34
N ASP A 111 7.71 1.29 -7.19
CA ASP A 111 6.42 0.69 -6.86
C ASP A 111 5.88 1.13 -5.49
N ALA A 112 6.76 1.39 -4.52
CA ALA A 112 6.36 1.88 -3.19
C ALA A 112 5.66 3.25 -3.27
N ASP A 113 6.18 4.15 -4.11
CA ASP A 113 5.59 5.46 -4.38
C ASP A 113 4.20 5.33 -5.02
N LEU A 114 4.10 4.47 -6.02
CA LEU A 114 2.87 4.24 -6.78
C LEU A 114 1.78 3.62 -5.89
N TRP A 115 2.13 2.58 -5.12
CA TRP A 115 1.21 1.97 -4.17
C TRP A 115 0.73 2.97 -3.13
N PHE A 116 1.61 3.77 -2.56
CA PHE A 116 1.24 4.77 -1.56
C PHE A 116 0.17 5.74 -2.06
N VAL A 117 0.32 6.30 -3.26
CA VAL A 117 -0.67 7.23 -3.81
C VAL A 117 -2.01 6.54 -4.06
N ILE A 118 -1.98 5.30 -4.57
CA ILE A 118 -3.18 4.47 -4.73
C ILE A 118 -3.84 4.24 -3.37
N GLY A 119 -3.08 3.81 -2.35
CA GLY A 119 -3.56 3.54 -1.00
C GLY A 119 -4.22 4.76 -0.35
N CYS A 120 -3.63 5.95 -0.49
CA CYS A 120 -4.24 7.20 -0.02
C CYS A 120 -5.58 7.48 -0.71
N GLY A 121 -5.67 7.26 -2.04
CA GLY A 121 -6.89 7.43 -2.81
C GLY A 121 -8.00 6.46 -2.40
N GLU A 122 -7.67 5.18 -2.29
CA GLU A 122 -8.62 4.15 -1.88
C GLU A 122 -9.07 4.32 -0.42
N TYR A 123 -8.16 4.70 0.49
CA TYR A 123 -8.53 5.02 1.87
C TYR A 123 -9.55 6.17 1.92
N TRP A 124 -9.28 7.27 1.21
CA TRP A 124 -10.21 8.40 1.17
C TRP A 124 -11.56 8.01 0.55
N ARG A 125 -11.58 7.25 -0.55
CA ARG A 125 -12.83 6.76 -1.18
C ARG A 125 -13.65 5.87 -0.24
N ALA A 126 -12.99 4.99 0.51
CA ALA A 126 -13.66 4.06 1.41
C ALA A 126 -14.18 4.74 2.69
N THR A 127 -13.59 5.86 3.10
CA THR A 127 -13.86 6.49 4.41
C THR A 127 -14.52 7.85 4.36
N GLY A 128 -14.36 8.59 3.25
CA GLY A 128 -14.73 10.00 3.16
C GLY A 128 -13.94 10.92 4.11
N ASP A 129 -12.78 10.49 4.65
CA ASP A 129 -11.99 11.29 5.58
C ASP A 129 -11.19 12.38 4.84
N ASP A 130 -11.86 13.51 4.57
CA ASP A 130 -11.25 14.67 3.93
C ASP A 130 -10.06 15.23 4.74
N ALA A 131 -10.15 15.20 6.06
CA ALA A 131 -9.07 15.70 6.92
C ALA A 131 -7.80 14.82 6.81
N PHE A 132 -7.96 13.51 6.60
CA PHE A 132 -6.85 12.63 6.24
C PHE A 132 -6.25 13.04 4.91
N LEU A 133 -7.08 13.20 3.87
CA LEU A 133 -6.57 13.55 2.55
C LEU A 133 -5.86 14.91 2.55
N GLU A 134 -6.43 15.93 3.17
CA GLU A 134 -5.83 17.27 3.30
C GLU A 134 -4.43 17.22 3.93
N ARG A 135 -4.23 16.39 4.96
CA ARG A 135 -2.91 16.22 5.60
C ARG A 135 -1.91 15.51 4.70
N LEU A 136 -2.37 14.57 3.88
CA LEU A 136 -1.51 13.73 3.04
C LEU A 136 -1.25 14.34 1.66
N LEU A 137 -2.05 15.32 1.23
CA LEU A 137 -1.95 15.93 -0.09
C LEU A 137 -0.55 16.50 -0.38
N PRO A 138 0.12 17.24 0.52
CA PRO A 138 1.48 17.72 0.25
C PRO A 138 2.51 16.60 0.05
N VAL A 139 2.31 15.45 0.71
CA VAL A 139 3.17 14.27 0.58
C VAL A 139 2.93 13.62 -0.79
N ILE A 140 1.66 13.46 -1.18
CA ILE A 140 1.25 12.93 -2.49
C ILE A 140 1.77 13.80 -3.63
N GLU A 141 1.71 15.12 -3.51
CA GLU A 141 2.22 16.05 -4.54
C GLU A 141 3.73 15.91 -4.75
N ARG A 142 4.50 15.72 -3.67
CA ARG A 142 5.94 15.45 -3.76
C ARG A 142 6.24 14.13 -4.46
N VAL A 143 5.46 13.08 -4.17
CA VAL A 143 5.55 11.80 -4.91
C VAL A 143 5.28 12.02 -6.40
N ARG A 144 4.19 12.72 -6.76
CA ARG A 144 3.85 13.00 -8.16
C ARG A 144 4.95 13.78 -8.88
N PHE A 145 5.55 14.77 -8.21
CA PHE A 145 6.67 15.53 -8.74
C PHE A 145 7.88 14.63 -9.01
N LEU A 146 8.23 13.76 -8.05
CA LEU A 146 9.33 12.80 -8.18
C LEU A 146 9.09 11.82 -9.35
N LEU A 147 7.89 11.25 -9.47
CA LEU A 147 7.54 10.36 -10.57
C LEU A 147 7.68 11.06 -11.94
N GLY A 148 7.30 12.32 -12.04
CA GLY A 148 7.52 13.13 -13.24
C GLY A 148 9.01 13.32 -13.56
N ALA A 149 9.88 13.40 -12.56
CA ALA A 149 11.33 13.45 -12.76
C ALA A 149 11.92 12.11 -13.23
N TRP A 150 11.34 10.98 -12.81
CA TRP A 150 11.77 9.62 -13.18
C TRP A 150 11.23 9.13 -14.54
N GLU A 151 10.29 9.86 -15.12
CA GLU A 151 9.78 9.60 -16.47
C GLU A 151 10.84 9.84 -17.57
N PHE A 152 11.88 10.63 -17.27
CA PHE A 152 13.07 10.97 -18.07
C PHE A 152 12.88 11.61 -19.46
N ASN A 153 11.87 11.24 -20.24
CA ASN A 153 11.77 11.66 -21.65
C ASN A 153 10.44 12.30 -22.07
N ALA A 154 9.54 12.59 -21.11
CA ALA A 154 8.28 13.28 -21.32
C ALA A 154 7.35 12.62 -22.37
N ARG A 155 7.37 11.28 -22.44
CA ARG A 155 6.47 10.44 -23.26
C ARG A 155 5.36 9.75 -22.46
N GLY A 156 5.27 10.04 -21.15
CA GLY A 156 4.23 9.54 -20.26
C GLY A 156 4.45 8.13 -19.72
N LEU A 157 5.68 7.60 -19.76
CA LEU A 157 6.01 6.26 -19.25
C LEU A 157 7.17 6.31 -18.26
N LEU A 158 7.02 5.67 -17.11
CA LEU A 158 8.09 5.60 -16.11
C LEU A 158 9.20 4.66 -16.57
N TYR A 159 10.44 5.13 -16.50
CA TYR A 159 11.60 4.25 -16.63
C TYR A 159 11.91 3.62 -15.28
N ILE A 160 11.75 2.31 -15.18
CA ILE A 160 11.99 1.55 -13.96
C ILE A 160 13.43 1.05 -14.00
N PRO A 161 14.28 1.46 -13.05
CA PRO A 161 15.64 0.97 -12.99
C PRO A 161 15.67 -0.49 -12.56
N LEU A 162 16.82 -1.15 -12.75
CA LEU A 162 17.04 -2.48 -12.20
C LEU A 162 16.83 -2.43 -10.67
N THR A 163 16.11 -3.43 -10.15
CA THR A 163 15.66 -3.49 -8.75
C THR A 163 14.65 -2.41 -8.33
N GLY A 164 14.08 -1.67 -9.28
CA GLY A 164 13.21 -0.53 -9.00
C GLY A 164 11.80 -0.90 -8.54
N ASP A 165 11.43 -2.18 -8.52
CA ASP A 165 10.09 -2.65 -8.18
C ASP A 165 10.14 -3.91 -7.30
N TRP A 166 9.04 -4.64 -7.25
CA TRP A 166 8.91 -5.87 -6.49
C TRP A 166 9.87 -6.99 -6.90
N ALA A 167 10.26 -7.03 -8.17
CA ALA A 167 11.08 -8.06 -8.76
C ALA A 167 12.56 -7.66 -8.65
N ASP A 168 12.97 -7.33 -7.43
CA ASP A 168 14.26 -6.71 -7.13
C ASP A 168 15.46 -7.66 -7.22
N GLU A 169 15.21 -8.95 -7.41
CA GLU A 169 16.20 -9.98 -7.69
C GLU A 169 16.33 -10.35 -9.18
N TYR A 170 15.49 -9.78 -10.05
CA TYR A 170 15.46 -10.10 -11.48
C TYR A 170 16.22 -9.06 -12.33
N LEU A 171 16.85 -9.51 -13.42
CA LEU A 171 17.51 -8.65 -14.39
C LEU A 171 16.51 -8.04 -15.38
N HIS A 172 15.69 -7.09 -14.92
CA HIS A 172 14.75 -6.35 -15.76
C HIS A 172 14.74 -4.85 -15.40
N ASN A 173 14.54 -4.00 -16.41
CA ASN A 173 14.49 -2.55 -16.31
C ASN A 173 13.83 -1.97 -17.57
N GLY A 174 13.51 -0.68 -17.55
CA GLY A 174 12.87 0.04 -18.65
C GLY A 174 11.39 0.27 -18.40
N TYR A 175 10.56 0.09 -19.42
CA TYR A 175 9.12 0.33 -19.33
C TYR A 175 8.38 -0.95 -18.90
N VAL A 176 8.53 -1.30 -17.62
CA VAL A 176 7.95 -2.51 -17.03
C VAL A 176 6.43 -2.35 -16.92
N LEU A 177 5.67 -3.31 -17.48
CA LEU A 177 4.21 -3.23 -17.58
C LEU A 177 3.53 -3.07 -16.21
N TYR A 178 4.01 -3.77 -15.20
CA TYR A 178 3.52 -3.69 -13.83
C TYR A 178 3.46 -2.24 -13.33
N ASP A 179 4.60 -1.54 -13.38
CA ASP A 179 4.71 -0.16 -12.93
C ASP A 179 3.94 0.80 -13.82
N GLN A 180 3.87 0.54 -15.14
CA GLN A 180 3.06 1.39 -16.03
C GLN A 180 1.57 1.34 -15.68
N LEU A 181 1.05 0.16 -15.29
CA LEU A 181 -0.35 0.03 -14.89
C LEU A 181 -0.63 0.74 -13.55
N LEU A 182 0.29 0.64 -12.59
CA LEU A 182 0.19 1.40 -11.35
C LEU A 182 0.28 2.91 -11.60
N TYR A 183 1.18 3.34 -12.48
CA TYR A 183 1.32 4.75 -12.85
C TYR A 183 0.10 5.31 -13.58
N LEU A 184 -0.54 4.51 -14.43
CA LEU A 184 -1.82 4.85 -15.04
C LEU A 184 -2.91 5.05 -13.98
N GLN A 185 -2.99 4.16 -12.98
CA GLN A 185 -3.94 4.30 -11.88
C GLN A 185 -3.68 5.57 -11.06
N VAL A 186 -2.42 5.88 -10.74
CA VAL A 186 -2.02 7.12 -10.06
C VAL A 186 -2.37 8.37 -10.88
N SER A 187 -2.15 8.31 -12.20
CA SER A 187 -2.40 9.43 -13.11
C SER A 187 -3.88 9.73 -13.28
N THR A 188 -4.72 8.70 -13.24
CA THR A 188 -6.19 8.83 -13.35
C THR A 188 -6.87 9.06 -12.00
N ALA A 189 -6.17 8.82 -10.89
CA ALA A 189 -6.67 9.12 -9.56
C ALA A 189 -6.90 10.64 -9.41
N THR A 190 -8.16 11.04 -9.52
CA THR A 190 -8.61 12.41 -9.23
C THR A 190 -8.84 12.51 -7.73
N PHE A 191 -8.04 13.33 -7.06
CA PHE A 191 -8.32 13.78 -5.70
C PHE A 191 -9.19 15.04 -5.80
N PRO A 192 -10.22 15.21 -4.95
CA PRO A 192 -10.99 16.43 -4.91
C PRO A 192 -10.07 17.61 -4.63
N ASP A 193 -10.36 18.75 -5.25
CA ASP A 193 -9.77 20.01 -4.83
C ASP A 193 -10.35 20.38 -3.45
N VAL A 194 -9.68 19.92 -2.40
CA VAL A 194 -10.01 20.20 -0.99
C VAL A 194 -9.71 21.65 -0.62
N SER A 195 -8.91 22.35 -1.42
CA SER A 195 -8.64 23.79 -1.32
C SER A 195 -9.79 24.65 -1.86
N SER A 196 -10.73 24.08 -2.64
CA SER A 196 -11.88 24.80 -3.17
C SER A 196 -13.03 24.87 -2.15
N PRO A 197 -13.48 26.08 -1.75
CA PRO A 197 -14.61 26.24 -0.83
C PRO A 197 -15.93 25.65 -1.33
N LEU A 198 -16.04 25.36 -2.64
CA LEU A 198 -17.27 24.92 -3.30
C LEU A 198 -17.64 23.46 -3.04
N ASN A 199 -16.71 22.62 -2.57
CA ASN A 199 -16.98 21.20 -2.28
C ASN A 199 -17.58 20.95 -0.88
N ARG A 200 -17.74 21.99 -0.03
CA ARG A 200 -18.22 21.85 1.36
C ARG A 200 -19.75 21.74 1.52
N HIS A 201 -20.51 21.69 0.43
CA HIS A 201 -21.98 21.86 0.49
C HIS A 201 -22.80 20.77 -0.19
N LEU A 202 -22.27 19.55 -0.32
CA LEU A 202 -23.08 18.39 -0.70
C LEU A 202 -22.93 17.27 0.33
N SER A 203 -23.59 17.48 1.48
CA SER A 203 -24.05 16.42 2.40
C SER A 203 -25.50 16.67 2.77
#